data_AF-A0A7Y5G742-F1
#
_entry.id   AF-A0A7Y5G742-F1
#
_cell.length_a   1.000
_cell.length_b   1.000
_cell.length_c   1.000
_cell.angle_alpha   90.00
_cell.angle_beta   90.00
_cell.angle_gamma   90.00
#
_symmetry.space_group_name_H-M   'P 1'
#
loop_
_entity.id
_entity.type
_entity.pdbx_description
1 polymer ?
#
loop_
_entity_poly.entity_id
_entity_poly.type
_entity_poly.pdbx_seq_one_letter_code
_entity_poly.pdbx_strand_id
1 'polypeptide(L)'
;MRDYILFAVVAGLAWGIGGYFEKTGLRAMGIPPIAGITLRTAVALAMLGLLSIPAWKMIQNPSDVSAWVMIVVGGGIVAGSFGMWSFYKSLSITDNLGVTLAIAFSVSPLAGTVVGLIRGNQPMDWKTAMGMIVIVAGIVILQLSHKPGK
;
A
#
# COMPACT_ATOMS: atom_id res chain seq x y z
N MET A 1 -16.59 10.86 -14.16
CA MET A 1 -15.97 10.34 -12.93
C MET A 1 -14.55 10.92 -12.88
N ARG A 2 -14.08 11.52 -11.79
CA ARG A 2 -12.78 12.23 -11.79
C ARG A 2 -11.63 11.25 -12.05
N ASP A 3 -10.67 11.59 -12.92
CA ASP A 3 -9.63 10.65 -13.41
C ASP A 3 -8.85 9.92 -12.32
N TYR A 4 -8.62 10.55 -11.17
CA TYR A 4 -7.94 9.91 -10.03
C TYR A 4 -8.70 8.69 -9.47
N ILE A 5 -10.03 8.65 -9.58
CA ILE A 5 -10.85 7.53 -9.11
C ILE A 5 -10.53 6.30 -9.96
N LEU A 6 -10.41 6.48 -11.28
CA LEU A 6 -10.09 5.39 -12.19
C LEU A 6 -8.72 4.80 -11.85
N PHE A 7 -7.69 5.64 -11.69
CA PHE A 7 -6.35 5.18 -11.32
C PHE A 7 -6.31 4.51 -9.94
N ALA A 8 -7.06 5.02 -8.96
CA ALA A 8 -7.16 4.40 -7.63
C ALA A 8 -7.82 3.00 -7.70
N VAL A 9 -8.87 2.84 -8.51
CA VAL A 9 -9.50 1.53 -8.74
C VAL A 9 -8.54 0.57 -9.42
N VAL A 10 -7.84 1.01 -10.47
CA VAL A 10 -6.83 0.19 -11.16
C VAL A 10 -5.71 -0.23 -10.19
N ALA A 11 -5.24 0.68 -9.34
CA ALA A 11 -4.25 0.37 -8.32
C ALA A 11 -4.76 -0.70 -7.34
N GLY A 12 -6.00 -0.59 -6.87
CA GLY A 12 -6.64 -1.59 -6.02
C GLY A 12 -6.73 -2.97 -6.68
N LEU A 13 -7.15 -3.01 -7.95
CA LEU A 13 -7.21 -4.24 -8.74
C LEU A 13 -5.82 -4.86 -8.93
N ALA A 14 -4.81 -4.06 -9.27
CA ALA A 14 -3.43 -4.53 -9.46
C ALA A 14 -2.85 -5.12 -8.16
N TRP A 15 -3.09 -4.47 -7.01
CA TRP A 15 -2.65 -5.00 -5.71
C TRP A 15 -3.38 -6.29 -5.33
N GLY A 16 -4.68 -6.40 -5.61
CA GLY A 16 -5.45 -7.61 -5.36
C GLY A 16 -4.99 -8.80 -6.20
N ILE A 17 -4.88 -8.62 -7.52
CA ILE A 17 -4.45 -9.65 -8.48
C ILE A 17 -2.99 -10.04 -8.23
N GLY A 18 -2.10 -9.06 -8.09
CA GLY A 18 -0.69 -9.30 -7.81
C GLY A 18 -0.47 -10.04 -6.49
N GLY A 19 -1.18 -9.65 -5.43
CA GLY A 19 -1.12 -10.32 -4.13
C GLY A 19 -1.53 -11.79 -4.18
N TYR A 20 -2.50 -12.15 -5.04
CA TYR A 20 -2.88 -13.55 -5.27
C TYR A 20 -1.74 -14.37 -5.91
N PHE A 21 -1.17 -13.89 -7.01
CA PHE A 21 -0.08 -14.58 -7.70
C PHE A 21 1.16 -14.71 -6.81
N GLU A 22 1.50 -13.65 -6.08
CA GLU A 22 2.67 -13.67 -5.19
C GLU A 22 2.48 -14.63 -4.02
N LYS A 23 1.32 -14.61 -3.36
CA LYS A 23 1.01 -15.57 -2.30
C LYS A 23 1.08 -17.01 -2.82
N THR A 24 0.54 -17.26 -4.01
CA THR A 24 0.56 -18.59 -4.65
C THR A 24 1.98 -19.02 -4.99
N GLY A 25 2.80 -18.12 -5.58
CA GLY A 25 4.19 -18.39 -5.91
C GLY A 25 5.08 -18.64 -4.68
N LEU A 26 4.90 -17.84 -3.62
CA LEU A 26 5.58 -18.04 -2.33
C LEU A 26 5.29 -19.43 -1.76
N ARG A 27 4.02 -19.85 -1.76
CA ARG A 27 3.61 -21.18 -1.28
C ARG A 27 4.16 -22.30 -2.15
N ALA A 28 4.07 -22.15 -3.48
CA ALA A 28 4.55 -23.16 -4.42
C ALA A 28 6.07 -23.40 -4.31
N MET A 29 6.86 -22.34 -4.06
CA MET A 29 8.31 -22.45 -3.93
C MET A 29 8.79 -22.68 -2.48
N GLY A 30 7.92 -22.55 -1.48
CA GLY A 30 8.29 -22.68 -0.07
C GLY A 30 9.33 -21.66 0.41
N ILE A 31 9.48 -20.53 -0.29
CA ILE A 31 10.48 -19.50 0.04
C ILE A 31 9.96 -18.54 1.11
N PRO A 32 10.86 -17.96 1.93
CA PRO A 32 10.46 -16.98 2.93
C PRO A 32 9.89 -15.71 2.25
N PRO A 33 8.90 -15.02 2.86
CA PRO A 33 8.25 -13.85 2.27
C PRO A 33 9.22 -12.74 1.86
N ILE A 34 10.27 -12.51 2.67
CA ILE A 34 11.28 -11.49 2.38
C ILE A 34 11.99 -11.73 1.04
N ALA A 35 12.23 -13.00 0.66
CA ALA A 35 12.84 -13.33 -0.62
C ALA A 35 11.90 -13.02 -1.79
N GLY A 36 10.61 -13.37 -1.67
CA GLY A 36 9.62 -13.06 -2.71
C GLY A 36 9.41 -11.56 -2.91
N ILE A 37 9.31 -10.79 -1.82
CA ILE A 37 9.21 -9.32 -1.86
C ILE A 37 10.44 -8.72 -2.53
N THR A 38 11.64 -9.23 -2.22
CA THR A 38 12.88 -8.71 -2.79
C THR A 38 12.89 -8.89 -4.31
N LEU A 39 12.51 -10.08 -4.80
CA LEU A 39 12.37 -10.35 -6.22
C LEU A 39 11.30 -9.44 -6.87
N ARG A 40 10.14 -9.33 -6.25
CA ARG A 40 9.05 -8.44 -6.70
C ARG A 40 9.52 -6.99 -6.82
N THR A 41 10.20 -6.48 -5.80
CA THR A 41 10.70 -5.11 -5.76
C THR A 41 11.81 -4.88 -6.78
N ALA A 42 12.66 -5.87 -7.04
CA ALA A 42 13.66 -5.78 -8.11
C ALA A 42 13.00 -5.65 -9.50
N VAL A 43 11.99 -6.48 -9.78
CA VAL A 43 11.22 -6.39 -11.03
C VAL A 43 10.48 -5.04 -11.12
N ALA A 44 9.86 -4.60 -10.03
CA ALA A 44 9.18 -3.31 -9.98
C ALA A 44 10.15 -2.14 -10.21
N LEU A 45 11.36 -2.18 -9.62
CA LEU A 45 12.40 -1.17 -9.81
C LEU A 45 12.85 -1.13 -11.28
N ALA A 46 13.05 -2.28 -11.93
CA ALA A 46 13.41 -2.33 -13.34
C ALA A 46 12.32 -1.71 -14.22
N MET A 47 11.06 -2.12 -14.02
CA MET A 47 9.91 -1.64 -14.81
C MET A 47 9.66 -0.14 -14.60
N LEU A 48 9.58 0.30 -13.34
CA LEU A 48 9.36 1.72 -13.01
C LEU A 48 10.56 2.57 -13.40
N GLY A 49 11.78 2.05 -13.26
CA GLY A 49 13.01 2.70 -13.72
C GLY A 49 12.93 3.03 -15.20
N LEU A 50 12.61 2.04 -16.04
CA LEU A 50 12.45 2.22 -17.49
C LEU A 50 11.34 3.22 -17.83
N LEU A 51 10.16 3.09 -17.21
CA LEU A 51 9.03 4.00 -17.45
C LEU A 51 9.31 5.44 -16.97
N SER A 52 10.17 5.61 -15.96
CA SER A 52 10.47 6.92 -15.38
C SER A 52 11.49 7.73 -16.18
N ILE A 53 12.26 7.14 -17.10
CA ILE A 53 13.33 7.82 -17.87
C ILE A 53 12.92 9.19 -18.41
N PRO A 54 11.79 9.35 -19.16
CA PRO A 54 11.39 10.67 -19.66
C PRO A 54 10.91 11.60 -18.55
N ALA A 55 10.41 11.07 -17.42
CA ALA A 55 9.82 11.85 -16.34
C ALA A 55 10.86 12.62 -15.51
N TRP A 56 12.11 12.13 -15.42
CA TRP A 56 13.18 12.83 -14.71
C TRP A 56 13.47 14.23 -15.26
N LYS A 57 13.21 14.46 -16.56
CA LYS A 57 13.37 15.79 -17.18
C LYS A 57 12.26 16.77 -16.84
N MET A 58 11.14 16.29 -16.29
CA MET A 58 9.97 17.10 -15.93
C MET A 58 10.03 17.65 -14.51
N ILE A 59 11.10 17.36 -13.76
CA ILE A 59 11.27 17.82 -12.38
C ILE A 59 11.47 19.34 -12.37
N GLN A 60 10.53 20.07 -11.77
CA GLN A 60 10.56 21.54 -11.71
C GLN A 60 11.61 22.05 -10.72
N ASN A 61 11.77 21.40 -9.56
CA ASN A 61 12.65 21.84 -8.47
C ASN A 61 13.61 20.71 -8.04
N PRO A 62 14.63 20.37 -8.85
CA PRO A 62 15.51 19.23 -8.57
C PRO A 62 16.43 19.43 -7.37
N SER A 63 16.65 20.68 -6.92
CA SER A 63 17.51 21.03 -5.79
C SER A 63 16.81 20.96 -4.43
N ASP A 64 15.50 20.68 -4.37
CA ASP A 64 14.76 20.56 -3.11
C ASP A 64 15.12 19.24 -2.38
N VAL A 65 16.17 19.30 -1.57
CA VAL A 65 16.64 18.17 -0.77
C VAL A 65 15.57 17.67 0.20
N SER A 66 14.73 18.55 0.73
CA SER A 66 13.67 18.17 1.67
C SER A 66 12.64 17.28 0.99
N ALA A 67 12.20 17.65 -0.22
CA ALA A 67 11.29 16.84 -1.02
C ALA A 67 11.89 15.45 -1.33
N TRP A 68 13.17 15.39 -1.72
CA TRP A 68 13.86 14.11 -1.93
C TRP A 68 13.88 13.24 -0.67
N VAL A 69 14.20 13.83 0.49
CA VAL A 69 14.19 13.10 1.77
C VAL A 69 12.79 12.59 2.11
N MET A 70 11.73 13.37 1.88
CA MET A 70 10.36 12.90 2.11
C MET A 70 10.00 11.71 1.23
N ILE A 71 10.41 11.71 -0.04
CA ILE A 71 10.19 10.61 -0.98
C ILE A 71 10.98 9.37 -0.56
N VAL A 72 12.27 9.52 -0.26
CA VAL A 72 13.15 8.40 0.09
C VAL A 72 12.77 7.79 1.44
N VAL A 73 12.57 8.62 2.47
CA VAL A 73 12.29 8.13 3.82
C VAL A 73 10.84 7.70 3.95
N GLY A 74 9.88 8.58 3.62
CA GLY A 74 8.46 8.28 3.76
C GLY A 74 7.98 7.25 2.74
N GLY A 75 8.29 7.48 1.47
CA GLY A 75 7.90 6.59 0.38
C GLY A 75 8.73 5.30 0.34
N GLY A 76 10.06 5.42 0.29
CA GLY A 76 10.96 4.28 0.10
C GLY A 76 11.11 3.39 1.34
N ILE A 77 11.47 3.99 2.49
CA ILE A 77 11.79 3.23 3.70
C ILE A 77 10.50 2.85 4.45
N VAL A 78 9.68 3.83 4.84
CA VAL A 78 8.48 3.58 5.67
C VAL A 78 7.44 2.78 4.89
N ALA A 79 6.93 3.30 3.78
CA ALA A 79 5.92 2.60 3.00
C ALA A 79 6.52 1.43 2.19
N GLY A 80 7.61 1.69 1.45
CA GLY A 80 8.20 0.76 0.49
C GLY A 80 8.98 -0.41 1.09
N SER A 81 9.48 -0.29 2.32
CA SER A 81 10.24 -1.36 2.96
C SER A 81 9.49 -1.94 4.16
N PHE A 82 9.23 -1.14 5.19
CA PHE A 82 8.54 -1.61 6.41
C PHE A 82 7.08 -1.98 6.14
N GLY A 83 6.35 -1.14 5.39
CA GLY A 83 4.96 -1.40 5.00
C GLY A 83 4.83 -2.68 4.19
N MET A 84 5.63 -2.83 3.13
CA MET A 84 5.66 -4.05 2.33
C MET A 84 6.01 -5.27 3.18
N TRP A 85 7.13 -5.25 3.91
CA TRP A 85 7.54 -6.37 4.75
C TRP A 85 6.45 -6.81 5.73
N SER A 86 5.81 -5.87 6.43
CA SER A 86 4.74 -6.15 7.39
C SER A 86 3.52 -6.78 6.70
N PHE A 87 3.11 -6.24 5.55
CA PHE A 87 2.00 -6.77 4.76
C PHE A 87 2.25 -8.21 4.30
N TYR A 88 3.43 -8.48 3.75
CA TYR A 88 3.75 -9.82 3.24
C TYR A 88 4.05 -10.82 4.34
N LYS A 89 4.60 -10.38 5.48
CA LYS A 89 4.67 -11.22 6.67
C LYS A 89 3.26 -11.62 7.12
N SER A 90 2.30 -10.70 7.12
CA SER A 90 0.89 -11.00 7.38
C SER A 90 0.33 -12.02 6.37
N LEU A 91 0.60 -11.85 5.07
CA LEU A 91 0.15 -12.80 4.05
C LEU A 91 0.72 -14.21 4.22
N SER A 92 1.91 -14.33 4.80
CA SER A 92 2.55 -15.63 5.05
C SER A 92 1.91 -16.40 6.20
N ILE A 93 1.32 -15.72 7.17
CA ILE A 93 0.71 -16.33 8.37
C ILE A 93 -0.80 -16.57 8.22
N THR A 94 -1.46 -15.92 7.26
CA THR A 94 -2.90 -16.03 7.04
C THR A 94 -3.25 -16.73 5.73
N ASP A 95 -4.31 -17.53 5.73
CA ASP A 95 -4.89 -18.10 4.51
C ASP A 95 -5.80 -17.13 3.76
N ASN A 96 -6.31 -16.08 4.43
CA ASN A 96 -7.27 -15.17 3.83
C ASN A 96 -6.58 -13.89 3.29
N LEU A 97 -6.32 -13.89 1.98
CA LEU A 97 -5.78 -12.72 1.26
C LEU A 97 -6.71 -11.51 1.35
N GLY A 98 -8.03 -11.73 1.17
CA GLY A 98 -9.02 -10.66 1.15
C GLY A 98 -9.08 -9.88 2.47
N VAL A 99 -9.06 -10.59 3.61
CA VAL A 99 -9.03 -9.96 4.93
C VAL A 99 -7.74 -9.17 5.13
N THR A 100 -6.59 -9.70 4.72
CA THR A 100 -5.29 -9.00 4.87
C THR A 100 -5.23 -7.71 4.06
N LEU A 101 -5.64 -7.79 2.78
CA LEU A 101 -5.75 -6.62 1.91
C LEU A 101 -6.70 -5.60 2.51
N ALA A 102 -7.88 -6.03 2.96
CA ALA A 102 -8.87 -5.13 3.51
C ALA A 102 -8.35 -4.39 4.75
N ILE A 103 -7.72 -5.07 5.71
CA ILE A 103 -7.13 -4.39 6.89
C ILE A 103 -6.07 -3.38 6.43
N ALA A 104 -5.07 -3.84 5.68
CA ALA A 104 -3.92 -3.02 5.33
C ALA A 104 -4.30 -1.75 4.56
N PHE A 105 -5.18 -1.90 3.56
CA PHE A 105 -5.61 -0.79 2.70
C PHE A 105 -6.74 0.06 3.29
N SER A 106 -7.41 -0.40 4.35
CA SER A 106 -8.41 0.39 5.08
C SER A 106 -7.82 1.17 6.24
N VAL A 107 -6.68 0.75 6.79
CA VAL A 107 -5.95 1.52 7.81
C VAL A 107 -5.12 2.65 7.17
N SER A 108 -4.66 2.49 5.92
CA SER A 108 -3.84 3.50 5.25
C SER A 108 -4.48 4.88 5.09
N PRO A 109 -5.79 5.04 4.79
CA PRO A 109 -6.43 6.35 4.73
C PRO A 109 -6.51 6.99 6.11
N LEU A 110 -6.72 6.22 7.17
CA LEU A 110 -6.74 6.73 8.55
C LEU A 110 -5.36 7.31 8.92
N ALA A 111 -4.29 6.56 8.67
CA ALA A 111 -2.93 7.00 8.95
C ALA A 111 -2.57 8.26 8.12
N GLY A 112 -2.90 8.26 6.83
CA GLY A 112 -2.66 9.41 5.95
C GLY A 112 -3.40 10.67 6.40
N THR A 113 -4.69 10.55 6.75
CA THR A 113 -5.50 11.67 7.23
C THR A 113 -4.99 12.18 8.58
N VAL A 114 -4.62 11.32 9.53
CA VAL A 114 -4.06 11.76 10.82
C VAL A 114 -2.78 12.57 10.60
N VAL A 115 -1.85 12.09 9.77
CA VAL A 115 -0.61 12.83 9.46
C VAL A 115 -0.93 14.16 8.74
N GLY A 116 -1.89 14.15 7.81
CA GLY A 116 -2.36 15.35 7.11
C GLY A 116 -2.96 16.41 8.05
N LEU A 117 -3.71 15.96 9.06
CA LEU A 117 -4.29 16.82 10.10
C LEU A 117 -3.21 17.38 11.02
N ILE A 118 -2.26 16.55 11.47
CA ILE A 118 -1.14 16.98 12.33
C ILE A 118 -0.30 18.05 11.64
N ARG A 119 -0.05 17.91 10.33
CA ARG A 119 0.70 18.92 9.57
C ARG A 119 -0.13 20.18 9.24
N GLY A 120 -1.46 20.13 9.40
CA GLY A 120 -2.36 21.23 9.05
C GLY A 120 -2.66 21.33 7.55
N ASN A 121 -2.33 20.29 6.78
CA ASN A 121 -2.37 20.31 5.31
C ASN A 121 -3.71 19.86 4.75
N GLN A 122 -4.54 19.22 5.59
CA GLN A 122 -5.79 18.60 5.17
C GLN A 122 -6.91 19.01 6.13
N PRO A 123 -7.90 19.82 5.70
CA PRO A 123 -9.03 20.17 6.54
C PRO A 123 -9.90 18.94 6.79
N MET A 124 -10.35 18.77 8.04
CA MET A 124 -11.30 17.71 8.39
C MET A 124 -12.72 18.16 7.99
N ASP A 125 -13.26 17.59 6.92
CA ASP A 125 -14.70 17.67 6.64
C ASP A 125 -15.45 16.58 7.41
N TRP A 126 -16.67 16.87 7.83
CA TRP A 126 -17.52 15.91 8.54
C TRP A 126 -17.80 14.65 7.71
N LYS A 127 -17.88 14.80 6.37
CA LYS A 127 -18.02 13.68 5.42
C LYS A 127 -16.81 12.75 5.45
N THR A 128 -15.60 13.33 5.56
CA THR A 128 -14.36 12.56 5.69
C THR A 128 -14.34 11.81 7.02
N ALA A 129 -14.77 12.45 8.12
CA ALA A 129 -14.89 11.81 9.42
C ALA A 129 -15.88 10.62 9.40
N MET A 130 -17.07 10.80 8.81
CA MET A 130 -18.02 9.70 8.62
C MET A 130 -17.43 8.57 7.78
N GLY A 131 -16.78 8.90 6.65
CA GLY A 131 -16.16 7.92 5.78
C GLY A 131 -15.15 7.07 6.53
N MET A 132 -14.32 7.70 7.37
CA MET A 132 -13.36 7.00 8.22
C MET A 132 -14.04 6.05 9.21
N ILE A 133 -15.14 6.46 9.84
CA ILE A 133 -15.92 5.59 10.75
C ILE A 133 -16.45 4.37 10.00
N VAL A 134 -17.00 4.55 8.80
CA VAL A 134 -17.52 3.46 7.97
C VAL A 134 -16.41 2.50 7.55
N ILE A 135 -15.23 3.01 7.21
CA ILE A 135 -14.05 2.20 6.89
C ILE A 135 -13.67 1.34 8.10
N VAL A 136 -13.54 1.94 9.29
CA VAL A 136 -13.22 1.21 10.53
C VAL A 136 -14.26 0.13 10.82
N ALA A 137 -15.55 0.44 10.71
CA ALA A 137 -16.62 -0.53 10.90
C ALA A 137 -16.52 -1.68 9.91
N GLY A 138 -16.24 -1.40 8.64
CA GLY A 138 -16.00 -2.42 7.61
C GLY A 138 -14.82 -3.35 7.94
N ILE A 139 -13.70 -2.79 8.43
CA ILE A 139 -12.55 -3.58 8.91
C ILE A 139 -12.98 -4.54 10.02
N VAL A 140 -13.69 -4.03 11.04
CA VAL A 140 -14.14 -4.83 12.19
C VAL A 140 -15.04 -5.98 11.75
N ILE A 141 -16.00 -5.72 10.85
CA ILE A 141 -16.88 -6.77 10.30
C ILE A 141 -16.06 -7.83 9.55
N LEU A 142 -15.09 -7.42 8.72
CA LEU A 142 -14.22 -8.36 8.02
C LEU A 142 -13.34 -9.17 8.98
N GLN A 143 -12.86 -8.59 10.08
CA GLN A 143 -12.16 -9.33 11.12
C GLN A 143 -13.05 -10.39 11.77
N LEU A 144 -14.28 -10.02 12.14
CA LEU A 144 -15.22 -10.95 12.76
C LEU A 144 -15.63 -12.10 11.82
N SER A 145 -15.56 -11.89 10.50
CA SER A 145 -15.78 -12.96 9.52
C SER A 145 -14.66 -14.00 9.48
N HIS A 146 -13.47 -13.66 9.99
CA HIS A 146 -12.32 -14.57 9.98
C HIS A 146 -12.47 -15.64 11.05
N LYS A 147 -12.70 -16.90 10.63
CA LYS A 147 -12.59 -18.05 11.51
C LYS A 147 -11.10 -18.37 11.69
N PRO A 148 -10.55 -18.40 12.91
CA PRO A 148 -9.18 -18.86 13.12
C PRO A 148 -9.05 -20.27 12.56
N GLY A 149 -8.04 -20.48 11.71
CA GLY A 149 -7.71 -21.80 11.17
C GLY A 149 -7.42 -22.77 12.32
N LYS A 150 -7.89 -24.01 12.18
CA LYS A 150 -7.54 -25.11 13.09
C LYS A 150 -6.05 -25.39 13.03
#